data_AF-A0A847N3N7-F1
#
_entry.id   AF-A0A847N3N7-F1
#
_cell.length_a   1.000
_cell.length_b   1.000
_cell.length_c   1.000
_cell.angle_alpha   90.00
_cell.angle_beta   90.00
_cell.angle_gamma   90.00
#
_symmetry.space_group_name_H-M   'P 1'
#
loop_
_entity.id
_entity.type
_entity.pdbx_description
1 polymer ?
#
loop_
_entity_poly.entity_id
_entity_poly.type
_entity_poly.pdbx_seq_one_letter_code
_entity_poly.pdbx_strand_id
1 'polypeptide(L)'
;MQENQQTEPQQEVPEKLSKTKIAILTVFSLVMLFLLAFSCYGCSYQPINPPQEEEAIDVVARLANTSWQLDETEGTPTLSELYDLVLSSISFSGRDAGLQQLDMDLTLRDEPSASGTLLFVPDEGFGFLFEGDLLPIQVVYDVSRDGNTETLTLVGEESNGRMYYLKI
;
A
#
# COMPACT_ATOMS: atom_id res chain seq x y z
N MET A 1 -13.66 -64.25 -59.74
CA MET A 1 -14.68 -63.20 -59.88
C MET A 1 -14.56 -62.32 -58.66
N GLN A 2 -14.30 -61.03 -58.87
CA GLN A 2 -14.28 -60.01 -57.83
C GLN A 2 -15.71 -59.77 -57.32
N GLU A 3 -15.87 -59.57 -56.02
CA GLU A 3 -16.88 -58.63 -55.54
C GLU A 3 -16.29 -57.81 -54.41
N ASN A 4 -16.10 -56.52 -54.72
CA ASN A 4 -15.83 -55.44 -53.79
C ASN A 4 -17.04 -55.28 -52.88
N GLN A 5 -16.86 -55.31 -51.55
CA GLN A 5 -17.69 -54.47 -50.68
C GLN A 5 -16.80 -53.72 -49.70
N GLN A 6 -16.72 -52.44 -50.02
CA GLN A 6 -16.16 -51.35 -49.27
C GLN A 6 -17.09 -51.05 -48.09
N THR A 7 -16.62 -51.21 -46.87
CA THR A 7 -17.34 -50.75 -45.67
C THR A 7 -16.78 -49.40 -45.25
N GLU A 8 -17.70 -48.46 -45.02
CA GLU A 8 -17.56 -47.01 -44.86
C GLU A 8 -16.59 -46.56 -43.74
N PRO A 9 -16.04 -45.33 -43.82
CA PRO A 9 -15.25 -44.76 -42.74
C PRO A 9 -16.13 -44.52 -41.50
N GLN A 10 -15.71 -45.02 -40.34
CA GLN A 10 -16.28 -44.66 -39.04
C GLN A 10 -16.10 -43.15 -38.83
N GLN A 11 -17.20 -42.43 -38.99
CA GLN A 11 -17.27 -41.01 -38.69
C GLN A 11 -17.29 -40.84 -37.17
N GLU A 12 -16.17 -40.42 -36.57
CA GLU A 12 -16.12 -39.98 -35.17
C GLU A 12 -17.08 -38.80 -35.00
N VAL A 13 -18.23 -39.07 -34.39
CA VAL A 13 -19.20 -38.04 -34.02
C VAL A 13 -18.58 -37.26 -32.87
N PRO A 14 -18.31 -35.94 -33.03
CA PRO A 14 -17.75 -35.15 -31.94
C PRO A 14 -18.75 -35.16 -30.78
N GLU A 15 -18.32 -35.69 -29.63
CA GLU A 15 -19.14 -35.77 -28.42
C GLU A 15 -19.55 -34.34 -28.02
N LYS A 16 -20.79 -33.96 -28.32
CA LYS A 16 -21.32 -32.64 -27.96
C LYS A 16 -21.35 -32.54 -26.44
N LEU A 17 -20.60 -31.59 -25.89
CA LEU A 17 -20.61 -31.27 -24.46
C LEU A 17 -22.05 -31.14 -23.96
N SER A 18 -22.41 -31.96 -22.97
CA SER A 18 -23.75 -31.93 -22.39
C SER A 18 -23.99 -30.59 -21.69
N LYS A 19 -25.25 -30.15 -21.63
CA LYS A 19 -25.64 -28.89 -20.96
C LYS A 19 -25.11 -28.82 -19.52
N THR A 20 -25.03 -29.95 -18.84
CA THR A 20 -24.47 -30.07 -17.48
C THR A 20 -22.97 -29.79 -17.45
N LYS A 21 -22.19 -30.34 -18.40
CA LYS A 21 -20.74 -30.08 -18.50
C LYS A 21 -20.48 -28.59 -18.82
N ILE A 22 -21.30 -27.98 -19.67
CA ILE A 22 -21.23 -26.55 -19.98
C ILE A 22 -21.54 -25.71 -18.73
N ALA A 23 -22.61 -26.02 -18.00
CA ALA A 23 -22.96 -25.30 -16.78
C ALA A 23 -21.84 -25.35 -15.72
N ILE A 24 -21.24 -26.53 -15.52
CA ILE A 24 -20.11 -26.71 -14.59
C ILE A 24 -18.90 -25.87 -15.02
N LEU A 25 -18.53 -25.88 -16.31
CA LEU A 25 -17.45 -25.06 -16.84
C LEU A 25 -17.71 -23.55 -16.67
N THR A 26 -18.96 -23.14 -16.84
CA THR A 26 -19.35 -21.72 -16.72
C THR A 26 -19.23 -21.27 -15.27
N VAL A 27 -19.72 -22.07 -14.31
CA VAL A 27 -19.60 -21.79 -12.87
C VAL A 27 -18.14 -21.79 -12.44
N PHE A 28 -17.36 -22.78 -12.87
CA PHE A 28 -15.93 -22.86 -12.55
C PHE A 28 -15.16 -21.66 -13.10
N SER A 29 -15.45 -21.25 -14.34
CA SER A 29 -14.87 -20.05 -14.94
C SER A 29 -15.24 -18.78 -14.16
N LEU A 30 -16.49 -18.66 -13.71
CA LEU A 30 -16.96 -17.51 -12.93
C LEU A 30 -16.26 -17.43 -11.55
N VAL A 31 -16.11 -18.58 -10.88
CA VAL A 31 -15.40 -18.67 -9.59
C VAL A 31 -13.91 -18.33 -9.76
N MET A 32 -13.25 -18.82 -10.80
CA MET A 32 -11.86 -18.47 -11.11
C MET A 32 -11.70 -16.97 -11.40
N LEU A 33 -12.65 -16.37 -12.12
CA LEU A 33 -12.67 -14.92 -12.39
C LEU A 33 -12.80 -14.11 -11.09
N PHE A 34 -13.66 -14.56 -10.18
CA PHE A 34 -13.76 -13.99 -8.84
C PHE A 34 -12.43 -14.13 -8.09
N LEU A 35 -11.85 -15.32 -7.98
CA LEU A 35 -10.59 -15.52 -7.26
C LEU A 35 -9.43 -14.69 -7.83
N LEU A 36 -9.36 -14.53 -9.16
CA LEU A 36 -8.38 -13.66 -9.82
C LEU A 36 -8.61 -12.18 -9.49
N ALA A 37 -9.87 -11.71 -9.55
CA ALA A 37 -10.20 -10.33 -9.18
C ALA A 37 -9.92 -10.05 -7.69
N PHE A 38 -10.13 -11.04 -6.82
CA PHE A 38 -9.92 -10.88 -5.38
C PHE A 38 -8.50 -11.22 -4.91
N SER A 39 -7.65 -11.83 -5.74
CA SER A 39 -6.27 -12.16 -5.39
C SER A 39 -5.37 -10.93 -5.23
N CYS A 40 -5.73 -9.78 -5.82
CA CYS A 40 -4.97 -8.53 -5.65
C CYS A 40 -5.21 -7.88 -4.27
N TYR A 41 -6.29 -8.22 -3.55
CA TYR A 41 -6.48 -7.76 -2.16
C TYR A 41 -5.51 -8.42 -1.19
N GLY A 42 -4.88 -9.53 -1.56
CA GLY A 42 -3.84 -10.17 -0.75
C GLY A 42 -2.50 -9.43 -0.78
N CYS A 43 -2.25 -8.60 -1.80
CA CYS A 43 -0.99 -7.84 -1.92
C CYS A 43 -0.95 -6.60 -1.02
N SER A 44 -2.08 -6.17 -0.45
CA SER A 44 -2.14 -4.99 0.43
C SER A 44 -1.80 -5.26 1.90
N TYR A 45 -1.69 -6.55 2.28
CA TYR A 45 -1.42 -7.01 3.65
C TYR A 45 -0.03 -7.60 3.82
N GLN A 46 0.97 -7.08 3.09
CA GLN A 46 2.34 -7.37 3.49
C GLN A 46 2.60 -6.70 4.84
N PRO A 47 3.13 -7.44 5.84
CA PRO A 47 3.55 -6.85 7.09
C PRO A 47 4.57 -5.75 6.79
N ILE A 48 4.34 -4.55 7.33
CA ILE A 48 5.32 -3.48 7.30
C ILE A 48 6.39 -3.90 8.29
N ASN A 49 7.49 -4.47 7.78
CA ASN A 49 8.62 -4.80 8.63
C ASN A 49 9.29 -3.47 9.03
N PRO A 50 9.46 -3.22 10.34
CA PRO A 50 10.17 -2.04 10.80
C PRO A 50 11.58 -1.98 10.20
N PRO A 51 12.05 -0.79 9.78
CA PRO A 51 13.40 -0.64 9.25
C PRO A 51 14.44 -1.01 10.32
N GLN A 52 15.55 -1.60 9.88
CA GLN A 52 16.71 -1.78 10.76
C GLN A 52 17.38 -0.43 11.05
N GLU A 53 18.20 -0.37 12.10
CA GLU A 53 18.87 0.89 12.50
C GLU A 53 19.68 1.53 11.35
N GLU A 54 20.40 0.73 10.56
CA GLU A 54 21.16 1.23 9.41
C GLU A 54 20.25 1.80 8.30
N GLU A 55 19.09 1.17 8.08
CA GLU A 55 18.08 1.63 7.13
C GLU A 55 17.41 2.92 7.63
N ALA A 56 17.12 3.00 8.92
CA ALA A 56 16.54 4.19 9.55
C ALA A 56 17.47 5.40 9.42
N ILE A 57 18.79 5.23 9.53
CA ILE A 57 19.77 6.29 9.27
C ILE A 57 19.67 6.82 7.83
N ASP A 58 19.51 5.93 6.84
CA ASP A 58 19.34 6.33 5.43
C ASP A 58 18.01 7.04 5.20
N VAL A 59 16.91 6.51 5.75
CA VAL A 59 15.58 7.13 5.66
C VAL A 59 15.58 8.53 6.27
N VAL A 60 16.13 8.70 7.48
CA VAL A 60 16.27 10.02 8.12
C VAL A 60 17.12 10.96 7.26
N ALA A 61 18.19 10.46 6.64
CA ALA A 61 19.01 11.27 5.76
C ALA A 61 18.25 11.73 4.50
N ARG A 62 17.38 10.88 3.94
CA ARG A 62 16.57 11.17 2.75
C ARG A 62 15.40 12.10 3.02
N LEU A 63 14.79 11.98 4.19
CA LEU A 63 13.69 12.83 4.64
C LEU A 63 14.19 14.21 5.08
N ALA A 64 15.41 14.33 5.60
CA ALA A 64 15.95 15.60 6.09
C ALA A 64 15.90 16.70 5.03
N ASN A 65 15.35 17.87 5.41
CA ASN A 65 15.20 19.04 4.54
C ASN A 65 14.34 18.78 3.29
N THR A 66 13.33 17.91 3.43
CA THR A 66 12.35 17.65 2.37
C THR A 66 10.95 18.03 2.84
N SER A 67 10.07 18.31 1.89
CA SER A 67 8.67 18.59 2.13
C SER A 67 7.80 17.63 1.35
N TRP A 68 6.65 17.31 1.91
CA TRP A 68 5.75 16.27 1.44
C TRP A 68 4.32 16.79 1.49
N GLN A 69 3.56 16.58 0.42
CA GLN A 69 2.20 17.05 0.25
C GLN A 69 1.24 15.87 0.23
N LEU A 70 0.10 16.00 0.92
CA LEU A 70 -0.96 14.99 0.92
C LEU A 70 -1.42 14.71 -0.51
N ASP A 71 -1.47 13.44 -0.88
CA ASP A 71 -2.07 12.98 -2.12
C ASP A 71 -3.60 12.96 -1.96
N GLU A 72 -4.26 13.89 -2.66
CA GLU A 72 -5.71 14.03 -2.62
C GLU A 72 -6.43 13.43 -3.84
N THR A 73 -5.72 12.63 -4.65
CA THR A 73 -6.29 12.05 -5.88
C THR A 73 -7.52 11.17 -5.62
N GLU A 74 -7.55 10.48 -4.47
CA GLU A 74 -8.68 9.63 -4.03
C GLU A 74 -9.59 10.32 -3.00
N GLY A 75 -9.43 11.62 -2.78
CA GLY A 75 -10.14 12.41 -1.78
C GLY A 75 -9.23 12.93 -0.67
N THR A 76 -9.81 13.54 0.36
CA THR A 76 -9.06 14.08 1.51
C THR A 76 -9.18 13.11 2.69
N PRO A 77 -8.23 12.18 2.89
CA PRO A 77 -8.29 11.25 4.01
C PRO A 77 -8.00 11.96 5.34
N THR A 78 -8.47 11.36 6.43
CA THR A 78 -8.13 11.71 7.82
C THR A 78 -7.82 10.44 8.61
N LEU A 79 -7.16 10.60 9.76
CA LEU A 79 -6.96 9.53 10.74
C LEU A 79 -7.62 9.94 12.06
N SER A 80 -8.37 9.03 12.67
CA SER A 80 -8.93 9.23 14.01
C SER A 80 -7.85 9.44 15.06
N GLU A 81 -6.70 8.80 14.86
CA GLU A 81 -5.48 8.88 15.66
C GLU A 81 -4.81 10.25 15.58
N LEU A 82 -5.12 11.03 14.53
CA LEU A 82 -4.74 12.43 14.36
C LEU A 82 -5.96 13.36 14.57
N TYR A 83 -6.90 12.97 15.43
CA TYR A 83 -8.08 13.75 15.80
C TYR A 83 -8.96 14.17 14.59
N ASP A 84 -8.96 13.34 13.53
CA ASP A 84 -9.63 13.63 12.26
C ASP A 84 -9.15 14.94 11.59
N LEU A 85 -7.95 15.42 11.94
CA LEU A 85 -7.34 16.58 11.31
C LEU A 85 -6.83 16.25 9.91
N VAL A 86 -7.00 17.20 9.00
CA VAL A 86 -6.47 17.09 7.63
C VAL A 86 -5.06 17.66 7.59
N LEU A 87 -4.06 16.78 7.75
CA LEU A 87 -2.66 17.12 7.61
C LEU A 87 -2.29 17.25 6.13
N SER A 88 -2.23 18.49 5.64
CA SER A 88 -2.05 18.81 4.23
C SER A 88 -0.60 18.66 3.78
N SER A 89 0.37 19.01 4.63
CA SER A 89 1.79 18.82 4.31
C SER A 89 2.65 18.62 5.55
N ILE A 90 3.79 17.97 5.33
CA ILE A 90 4.82 17.67 6.33
C ILE A 90 6.14 18.18 5.77
N SER A 91 6.83 19.03 6.50
CA SER A 91 8.20 19.42 6.18
C SER A 91 9.14 18.92 7.26
N PHE A 92 10.20 18.23 6.86
CA PHE A 92 11.19 17.73 7.79
C PHE A 92 12.37 18.68 7.86
N SER A 93 12.70 19.12 9.06
CA SER A 93 13.86 19.94 9.36
C SER A 93 14.63 19.34 10.55
N GLY A 94 15.67 20.03 11.04
CA GLY A 94 16.32 19.69 12.31
C GLY A 94 16.73 18.21 12.46
N ARG A 95 17.91 17.83 11.97
CA ARG A 95 18.41 16.45 12.14
C ARG A 95 19.20 16.30 13.43
N ASP A 96 18.71 15.46 14.34
CA ASP A 96 19.55 14.87 15.38
C ASP A 96 20.07 13.50 14.92
N ALA A 97 21.35 13.47 14.54
CA ALA A 97 22.00 12.25 14.06
C ALA A 97 22.24 11.21 15.17
N GLY A 98 22.23 11.61 16.45
CA GLY A 98 22.43 10.70 17.57
C GLY A 98 21.16 9.96 17.97
N LEU A 99 19.99 10.55 17.72
CA LEU A 99 18.68 9.98 18.07
C LEU A 99 17.86 9.51 16.85
N GLN A 100 18.40 9.65 15.63
CA GLN A 100 17.68 9.34 14.38
C GLN A 100 16.31 9.99 14.34
N GLN A 101 16.31 11.28 14.70
CA GLN A 101 15.13 12.11 14.88
C GLN A 101 15.12 13.24 13.85
N LEU A 102 13.92 13.61 13.40
CA LEU A 102 13.68 14.81 12.59
C LEU A 102 12.58 15.66 13.23
N ASP A 103 12.80 16.96 13.22
CA ASP A 103 11.74 17.92 13.51
C ASP A 103 10.78 17.98 12.32
N MET A 104 9.49 18.12 12.60
CA MET A 104 8.44 18.24 11.58
C MET A 104 7.69 19.56 11.75
N ASP A 105 7.56 20.29 10.65
CA ASP A 105 6.60 21.38 10.52
C ASP A 105 5.35 20.84 9.79
N LEU A 106 4.20 20.90 10.47
CA LEU A 106 2.96 20.28 10.07
C LEU A 106 1.95 21.34 9.65
N THR A 107 1.51 21.29 8.39
CA THR A 107 0.46 22.19 7.90
C THR A 107 -0.89 21.49 7.92
N LEU A 108 -1.75 21.92 8.83
CA LEU A 108 -3.11 21.42 8.98
C LEU A 108 -4.07 22.29 8.16
N ARG A 109 -5.13 21.69 7.61
CA ARG A 109 -6.20 22.44 6.93
C ARG A 109 -7.10 23.09 7.96
N ASP A 110 -7.42 24.37 7.75
CA ASP A 110 -8.31 25.17 8.60
C ASP A 110 -7.88 25.31 10.07
N GLU A 111 -6.67 24.88 10.40
CA GLU A 111 -6.06 24.94 11.72
C GLU A 111 -4.69 25.63 11.65
N PRO A 112 -4.18 26.18 12.77
CA PRO A 112 -2.80 26.66 12.83
C PRO A 112 -1.78 25.56 12.51
N SER A 113 -0.65 25.95 11.93
CA SER A 113 0.49 25.03 11.78
C SER A 113 0.94 24.52 13.15
N ALA A 114 1.32 23.25 13.19
CA ALA A 114 1.82 22.58 14.38
C ALA A 114 3.26 22.10 14.16
N SER A 115 3.94 21.78 15.25
CA SER A 115 5.24 21.11 15.22
C SER A 115 5.10 19.68 15.72
N GLY A 116 5.88 18.80 15.13
CA GLY A 116 5.98 17.40 15.53
C GLY A 116 7.41 16.90 15.46
N THR A 117 7.58 15.63 15.76
CA THR A 117 8.87 14.95 15.69
C THR A 117 8.69 13.55 15.10
N LEU A 118 9.52 13.23 14.11
CA LEU A 118 9.68 11.86 13.64
C LEU A 118 10.75 11.20 14.50
N LEU A 119 10.40 10.10 15.16
CA LEU A 119 11.31 9.36 16.05
C LEU A 119 11.48 7.93 15.57
N PHE A 120 12.72 7.50 15.37
CA PHE A 120 12.99 6.07 15.19
C PHE A 120 12.95 5.34 16.54
N VAL A 121 12.13 4.29 16.61
CA VAL A 121 12.01 3.37 17.74
C VAL A 121 12.48 1.99 17.27
N PRO A 122 13.56 1.43 17.85
CA PRO A 122 14.04 0.10 17.50
C PRO A 122 12.93 -0.96 17.59
N ASP A 123 12.88 -1.86 16.62
CA ASP A 123 11.87 -2.93 16.48
C ASP A 123 10.42 -2.49 16.22
N GLU A 124 10.11 -1.19 16.29
CA GLU A 124 8.76 -0.63 16.05
C GLU A 124 8.69 0.23 14.77
N GLY A 125 9.81 0.88 14.43
CA GLY A 125 9.97 1.70 13.22
C GLY A 125 9.87 3.19 13.53
N PHE A 126 9.28 3.97 12.63
CA PHE A 126 9.16 5.42 12.82
C PHE A 126 7.83 5.79 13.48
N GLY A 127 7.92 6.39 14.66
CA GLY A 127 6.79 6.96 15.39
C GLY A 127 6.55 8.43 15.03
N PHE A 128 5.28 8.84 15.14
CA PHE A 128 4.84 10.21 14.89
C PHE A 128 4.51 10.91 16.22
N LEU A 129 5.38 11.82 16.66
CA LEU A 129 5.12 12.65 17.83
C LEU A 129 4.44 13.95 17.39
N PHE A 130 3.32 14.26 18.00
CA PHE A 130 2.53 15.46 17.75
C PHE A 130 2.34 16.21 19.08
N GLU A 131 2.78 17.46 19.13
CA GLU A 131 2.71 18.29 20.36
C GLU A 131 3.31 17.63 21.63
N GLY A 132 4.23 16.69 21.46
CA GLY A 132 4.91 15.97 22.54
C GLY A 132 4.33 14.59 22.87
N ASP A 133 3.18 14.22 22.30
CA ASP A 133 2.57 12.91 22.46
C ASP A 133 2.94 12.00 21.30
N LEU A 134 3.39 10.77 21.60
CA LEU A 134 3.57 9.73 20.59
C LEU A 134 2.19 9.19 20.20
N LEU A 135 1.76 9.50 18.98
CA LEU A 135 0.47 9.05 18.47
C LEU A 135 0.58 7.59 17.98
N PRO A 136 -0.52 6.81 18.03
CA PRO A 136 -0.60 5.45 17.47
C PRO A 136 -0.67 5.49 15.93
N ILE A 137 0.35 6.10 15.32
CA ILE A 137 0.52 6.30 13.89
C ILE A 137 1.91 5.83 13.51
N GLN A 138 1.98 4.83 12.63
CA GLN A 138 3.23 4.37 12.04
C GLN A 138 3.56 5.22 10.81
N VAL A 139 4.81 5.66 10.71
CA VAL A 139 5.32 6.37 9.53
C VAL A 139 6.11 5.41 8.66
N VAL A 140 5.74 5.33 7.39
CA VAL A 140 6.34 4.41 6.43
C VAL A 140 6.90 5.19 5.25
N TYR A 141 8.19 5.07 5.04
CA TYR A 141 8.87 5.60 3.86
C TYR A 141 9.11 4.46 2.87
N ASP A 142 8.70 4.66 1.63
CA ASP A 142 8.93 3.70 0.55
C ASP A 142 9.49 4.40 -0.71
N VAL A 143 10.28 3.65 -1.47
CA VAL A 143 10.85 4.08 -2.74
C VAL A 143 10.49 3.05 -3.79
N SER A 144 9.91 3.51 -4.89
CA SER A 144 9.57 2.65 -6.02
C SER A 144 10.80 1.90 -6.53
N ARG A 145 10.58 0.71 -7.10
CA ARG A 145 11.66 -0.16 -7.59
C ARG A 145 12.57 0.51 -8.64
N ASP A 146 12.04 1.47 -9.38
CA ASP A 146 12.78 2.25 -10.38
C ASP A 146 13.52 3.46 -9.77
N GLY A 147 13.35 3.73 -8.47
CA GLY A 147 14.01 4.81 -7.73
C GLY A 147 13.44 6.20 -8.00
N ASN A 148 12.37 6.30 -8.79
CA ASN A 148 11.88 7.59 -9.29
C ASN A 148 10.76 8.18 -8.43
N THR A 149 10.07 7.36 -7.65
CA THR A 149 8.95 7.78 -6.82
C THR A 149 9.26 7.44 -5.37
N GLU A 150 9.20 8.44 -4.51
CA GLU A 150 9.26 8.24 -3.07
C GLU A 150 7.87 8.53 -2.50
N THR A 151 7.44 7.73 -1.54
CA THR A 151 6.14 7.90 -0.86
C THR A 151 6.36 7.88 0.63
N LEU A 152 5.72 8.82 1.34
CA LEU A 152 5.61 8.80 2.78
C LEU A 152 4.17 8.47 3.14
N THR A 153 3.95 7.46 3.97
CA THR A 153 2.61 7.02 4.37
C THR A 153 2.47 7.12 5.88
N LEU A 154 1.41 7.77 6.34
CA LEU A 154 0.96 7.66 7.73
C LEU A 154 -0.10 6.56 7.81
N VAL A 155 0.11 5.60 8.70
CA VAL A 155 -0.79 4.47 8.92
C VAL A 155 -1.31 4.52 10.35
N GLY A 156 -2.62 4.69 10.52
CA GLY A 156 -3.25 4.61 11.83
C GLY A 156 -3.24 3.16 12.34
N GLU A 157 -2.73 2.91 13.53
CA GLU A 157 -2.63 1.55 14.08
C GLU A 157 -4.00 0.93 14.41
N GLU A 158 -4.97 1.76 14.79
CA GLU A 158 -6.30 1.31 15.20
C GLU A 158 -7.29 1.28 14.04
N SER A 159 -7.32 2.37 13.27
CA SER A 159 -8.22 2.54 12.12
C SER A 159 -7.76 1.78 10.88
N ASN A 160 -6.45 1.48 10.80
CA ASN A 160 -5.78 1.03 9.58
C ASN A 160 -6.01 1.99 8.39
N GLY A 161 -6.34 3.25 8.69
CA GLY A 161 -6.42 4.33 7.71
C GLY A 161 -5.03 4.64 7.17
N ARG A 162 -4.96 5.11 5.93
CA ARG A 162 -3.69 5.46 5.27
C ARG A 162 -3.80 6.84 4.66
N MET A 163 -2.81 7.68 4.95
CA MET A 163 -2.64 8.98 4.31
C MET A 163 -1.31 8.95 3.56
N TYR A 164 -1.37 9.13 2.25
CA TYR A 164 -0.21 9.10 1.38
C TYR A 164 0.28 10.51 1.09
N TYR A 165 1.58 10.70 1.11
CA TYR A 165 2.23 11.96 0.85
C TYR A 165 3.29 11.79 -0.23
N LEU A 166 3.34 12.78 -1.13
CA LEU A 166 4.28 12.84 -2.24
C LEU A 166 5.27 13.99 -2.01
N LYS A 167 6.53 13.72 -2.35
CA LYS A 167 7.62 14.69 -2.23
C LYS A 167 7.42 15.88 -3.17
N ILE A 168 7.70 17.09 -2.69
CA ILE A 168 7.61 18.36 -3.45
C ILE A 168 8.97 19.06 -3.60
#